data_AF-A0AAV9CN06-F1
#
_entry.id   AF-A0AAV9CN06-F1
#
_cell.length_a   1.000
_cell.length_b   1.000
_cell.length_c   1.000
_cell.angle_alpha   90.00
_cell.angle_beta   90.00
_cell.angle_gamma   90.00
#
_symmetry.space_group_name_H-M   'P 1'
#
loop_
_entity.id
_entity.type
_entity.pdbx_description
1 polymer ?
#
loop_
_entity_poly.entity_id
_entity_poly.type
_entity_poly.pdbx_seq_one_letter_code
_entity_poly.pdbx_strand_id
1 'polypeptide(L)'
;MSIICGVPLLECVYCLACARWAWKRCLYTAGHDSENWGLATVAEFEPVPRLCRIILAVYEDDLEHPLWAPPGGYGIDPSSVICRKTYEDTQGRAPPYIIYVDHEHCDIVLAIRGLNMAKESDYAVLLDNSLGKRKFDGGYVHNGLLEAARCVLRLEGDFLRQLLEKNPGYTLTFSGHSLGAGVAALLALVVVEDLERLGNVERKRIRCYAIAPARCMSLNLAVRYADVINSVVLQDDFLPRTATPLEDIFKSLFCLPCILCLRCMKDTCIPEEIMFRDPRRLYAPGRMYHIVERKPFRCGRFPPVVRTAVPVDGRFEHIVLSCNATSDHAIIWIEREAQRALDLMLEKDGIMEIPAKQKMERQETIAREHKEEYRAALRRAVSLAVPHAYSPSPYGTFDGGDRSSGEHSRQASPGEGSPSQSRKSRQRESWDDLIERLFEKDESGHMVLKRSSPPDR
;
A
#
# COMPACT_ATOMS: atom_id res chain seq x y z
N MET A 1 -43.09 -40.35 16.55
CA MET A 1 -42.99 -39.12 17.36
C MET A 1 -41.52 -38.89 17.71
N SER A 2 -40.77 -38.07 16.95
CA SER A 2 -39.43 -37.60 17.39
C SER A 2 -38.83 -36.47 16.55
N ILE A 3 -39.26 -36.28 15.30
CA ILE A 3 -38.67 -35.26 14.39
C ILE A 3 -39.15 -33.84 14.73
N ILE A 4 -40.43 -33.69 15.11
CA ILE A 4 -41.06 -32.38 15.39
C ILE A 4 -40.48 -31.69 16.64
N CYS A 5 -39.94 -32.44 17.61
CA CYS A 5 -39.28 -31.86 18.79
C CYS A 5 -37.81 -31.45 18.54
N GLY A 6 -37.20 -31.89 17.42
CA GLY A 6 -35.83 -31.54 17.05
C GLY A 6 -35.72 -30.17 16.36
N VAL A 7 -36.75 -29.77 15.61
CA VAL A 7 -36.76 -28.51 14.84
C VAL A 7 -36.65 -27.27 15.76
N PRO A 8 -37.43 -27.12 16.85
CA PRO A 8 -37.30 -25.96 17.74
C PRO A 8 -35.93 -25.90 18.45
N LEU A 9 -35.32 -27.06 18.74
CA LEU A 9 -33.99 -27.12 19.35
C LEU A 9 -32.90 -26.73 18.35
N LEU A 10 -32.99 -27.16 17.10
CA LEU A 10 -32.09 -26.73 16.02
C LEU A 10 -32.21 -25.23 15.75
N GLU A 11 -33.43 -24.69 15.70
CA GLU A 11 -33.69 -23.26 15.55
C GLU A 11 -33.16 -22.46 16.74
N CYS A 12 -33.38 -22.91 17.98
CA CYS A 12 -32.79 -22.27 19.17
C CYS A 12 -31.26 -22.32 19.17
N VAL A 13 -30.64 -23.44 18.81
CA VAL A 13 -29.18 -23.55 18.71
C VAL A 13 -28.63 -22.65 17.60
N TYR A 14 -29.32 -22.57 16.45
CA TYR A 14 -28.97 -21.65 15.36
C TYR A 14 -29.08 -20.19 15.80
N CYS A 15 -30.20 -19.79 16.41
CA CYS A 15 -30.39 -18.44 16.94
C CYS A 15 -29.38 -18.07 18.02
N LEU A 16 -29.03 -19.00 18.92
CA LEU A 16 -27.97 -18.80 19.92
C LEU A 16 -26.58 -18.70 19.27
N ALA A 17 -26.31 -19.46 18.22
CA ALA A 17 -25.06 -19.37 17.46
C ALA A 17 -24.97 -18.02 16.71
N CYS A 18 -26.04 -17.57 16.05
CA CYS A 18 -26.13 -16.26 15.40
C CYS A 18 -26.00 -15.11 16.41
N ALA A 19 -26.69 -15.18 17.56
CA ALA A 19 -26.59 -14.18 18.62
C ALA A 19 -25.18 -14.13 19.23
N ARG A 20 -24.55 -15.29 19.50
CA ARG A 20 -23.16 -15.38 19.97
C ARG A 20 -22.16 -14.88 18.93
N TRP A 21 -22.41 -15.12 17.65
CA TRP A 21 -21.60 -14.59 16.55
C TRP A 21 -21.72 -13.07 16.44
N ALA A 22 -22.94 -12.54 16.43
CA ALA A 22 -23.21 -11.11 16.39
C ALA A 22 -22.59 -10.40 17.60
N TRP A 23 -22.78 -10.95 18.81
CA TRP A 23 -22.14 -10.48 20.03
C TRP A 23 -20.61 -10.43 19.91
N LYS A 24 -19.98 -11.52 19.43
CA LYS A 24 -18.53 -11.55 19.19
C LYS A 24 -18.06 -10.52 18.16
N ARG A 25 -18.84 -10.25 17.11
CA ARG A 25 -18.50 -9.26 16.06
C ARG A 25 -18.71 -7.81 16.52
N CYS A 26 -19.78 -7.50 17.23
CA CYS A 26 -20.02 -6.16 17.77
C CYS A 26 -19.03 -5.78 18.88
N LEU A 27 -18.38 -6.76 19.50
CA LEU A 27 -17.31 -6.56 20.48
C LEU A 27 -15.89 -6.68 19.90
N TYR A 28 -15.79 -6.98 18.61
CA TYR A 28 -14.51 -7.03 17.93
C TYR A 28 -14.03 -5.60 17.66
N THR A 29 -12.79 -5.29 18.05
CA THR A 29 -12.11 -4.05 17.67
C THR A 29 -10.85 -4.36 16.88
N ALA A 30 -10.39 -3.41 16.08
CA ALA A 30 -9.14 -3.52 15.33
C ALA A 30 -7.90 -3.84 16.19
N GLY A 31 -7.97 -3.53 17.49
CA GLY A 31 -6.92 -3.83 18.47
C GLY A 31 -6.56 -5.31 18.55
N HIS A 32 -7.47 -6.23 18.21
CA HIS A 32 -7.22 -7.67 18.19
C HIS A 32 -6.35 -8.13 17.01
N ASP A 33 -6.55 -7.60 15.79
CA ASP A 33 -5.75 -7.98 14.60
C ASP A 33 -4.24 -7.73 14.81
N SER A 34 -3.93 -6.75 15.65
CA SER A 34 -2.57 -6.30 15.95
C SER A 34 -2.08 -6.71 17.33
N GLU A 35 -2.82 -7.53 18.08
CA GLU A 35 -2.51 -7.77 19.50
C GLU A 35 -1.12 -8.39 19.72
N ASN A 36 -0.70 -9.24 18.79
CA ASN A 36 0.59 -9.93 18.80
C ASN A 36 1.69 -9.23 17.97
N TRP A 37 1.46 -8.00 17.49
CA TRP A 37 2.44 -7.24 16.71
C TRP A 37 3.47 -6.56 17.62
N GLY A 38 4.67 -6.28 17.08
CA GLY A 38 5.70 -5.53 17.79
C GLY A 38 5.29 -4.08 18.06
N LEU A 39 6.01 -3.39 18.95
CA LEU A 39 5.86 -1.94 19.12
C LEU A 39 6.75 -1.22 18.11
N ALA A 40 6.24 -0.18 17.46
CA ALA A 40 7.06 0.66 16.57
C ALA A 40 8.08 1.48 17.37
N THR A 41 9.20 1.84 16.76
CA THR A 41 10.18 2.76 17.35
C THR A 41 9.90 4.22 17.02
N VAL A 42 10.47 5.13 17.80
CA VAL A 42 10.44 6.59 17.50
C VAL A 42 10.97 6.86 16.10
N ALA A 43 12.14 6.30 15.74
CA ALA A 43 12.81 6.59 14.47
C ALA A 43 12.02 6.13 13.22
N GLU A 44 11.18 5.10 13.36
CA GLU A 44 10.35 4.59 12.27
C GLU A 44 9.02 5.31 12.14
N PHE A 45 8.50 5.83 13.26
CA PHE A 45 7.20 6.47 13.31
C PHE A 45 7.26 8.00 13.24
N GLU A 46 8.42 8.61 13.53
CA GLU A 46 8.67 10.05 13.39
C GLU A 46 8.18 10.65 12.06
N PRO A 47 8.39 10.02 10.88
CA PRO A 47 7.94 10.63 9.63
C PRO A 47 6.43 10.70 9.48
N VAL A 48 5.65 9.91 10.23
CA VAL A 48 4.21 9.73 10.00
C VAL A 48 3.40 11.01 10.23
N PRO A 49 3.49 11.73 11.38
CA PRO A 49 2.78 12.99 11.56
C PRO A 49 3.22 14.06 10.56
N ARG A 50 4.52 14.17 10.27
CA ARG A 50 5.07 15.10 9.28
C ARG A 50 4.48 14.87 7.89
N LEU A 51 4.51 13.62 7.42
CA LEU A 51 3.96 13.24 6.11
C LEU A 51 2.43 13.40 6.06
N CYS A 52 1.71 13.16 7.15
CA CYS A 52 0.28 13.47 7.22
C CYS A 52 -0.01 14.96 7.03
N ARG A 53 0.79 15.86 7.63
CA ARG A 53 0.65 17.31 7.43
C ARG A 53 1.00 17.74 6.01
N ILE A 54 2.03 17.16 5.39
CA ILE A 54 2.36 17.41 3.97
C ILE A 54 1.22 16.94 3.04
N ILE A 55 0.58 15.79 3.30
CA ILE A 55 -0.60 15.35 2.53
C ILE A 55 -1.81 16.28 2.79
N LEU A 56 -2.04 16.72 4.03
CA LEU A 56 -3.11 17.67 4.33
C LEU A 56 -2.92 19.01 3.60
N ALA A 57 -1.69 19.48 3.39
CA ALA A 57 -1.42 20.69 2.61
C ALA A 57 -1.90 20.59 1.15
N VAL A 58 -2.00 19.38 0.57
CA VAL A 58 -2.59 19.15 -0.77
C VAL A 58 -4.12 19.40 -0.79
N TYR A 59 -4.74 19.56 0.39
CA TYR A 59 -6.16 19.91 0.50
C TYR A 59 -6.43 21.41 0.43
N GLU A 60 -5.43 22.26 0.71
CA GLU A 60 -5.55 23.72 0.65
C GLU A 60 -5.56 24.23 -0.80
N ASP A 61 -6.20 25.39 -0.98
CA ASP A 61 -6.14 26.15 -2.23
C ASP A 61 -4.94 27.12 -2.25
N ASP A 62 -4.63 27.78 -1.13
CA ASP A 62 -3.43 28.61 -0.92
C ASP A 62 -2.64 28.10 0.31
N LEU A 63 -1.31 27.99 0.16
CA LEU A 63 -0.40 27.55 1.22
C LEU A 63 0.22 28.72 2.00
N GLU A 64 0.17 29.94 1.47
CA GLU A 64 0.58 31.15 2.20
C GLU A 64 -0.51 31.57 3.20
N HIS A 65 -1.79 31.34 2.86
CA HIS A 65 -2.96 31.68 3.68
C HIS A 65 -3.87 30.46 3.90
N PRO A 66 -3.41 29.42 4.60
CA PRO A 66 -4.15 28.17 4.79
C PRO A 66 -5.44 28.38 5.62
N LEU A 67 -6.53 27.72 5.20
CA LEU A 67 -7.86 27.81 5.82
C LEU A 67 -8.17 26.64 6.76
N TRP A 68 -7.52 25.50 6.58
CA TRP A 68 -7.82 24.20 7.20
C TRP A 68 -6.61 23.60 7.93
N ALA A 69 -5.64 24.44 8.29
CA ALA A 69 -4.44 24.04 9.00
C ALA A 69 -4.75 23.27 10.30
N PRO A 70 -4.07 22.14 10.58
CA PRO A 70 -4.21 21.43 11.85
C PRO A 70 -3.67 22.28 13.02
N PRO A 71 -3.99 21.93 14.29
CA PRO A 71 -3.39 22.58 15.45
C PRO A 71 -1.85 22.52 15.40
N GLY A 72 -1.19 23.67 15.42
CA GLY A 72 0.27 23.78 15.22
C GLY A 72 0.71 24.02 13.77
N GLY A 73 -0.23 24.08 12.82
CA GLY A 73 0.05 24.34 11.41
C GLY A 73 0.61 23.14 10.66
N TYR A 74 0.81 23.31 9.35
CA TYR A 74 1.36 22.23 8.50
C TYR A 74 2.82 21.89 8.79
N GLY A 75 3.60 22.81 9.39
CA GLY A 75 5.03 22.59 9.59
C GLY A 75 5.80 22.41 8.29
N ILE A 76 5.33 23.03 7.19
CA ILE A 76 6.00 23.05 5.89
C ILE A 76 6.38 24.50 5.55
N ASP A 77 7.45 24.67 4.78
CA ASP A 77 7.76 25.92 4.10
C ASP A 77 7.09 25.95 2.71
N PRO A 78 6.14 26.87 2.44
CA PRO A 78 5.52 26.99 1.12
C PRO A 78 6.52 27.22 -0.03
N SER A 79 7.68 27.86 0.23
CA SER A 79 8.70 28.12 -0.80
C SER A 79 9.44 26.84 -1.24
N SER A 80 9.44 25.82 -0.38
CA SER A 80 9.98 24.49 -0.66
C SER A 80 8.96 23.56 -1.35
N VAL A 81 7.73 24.02 -1.63
CA VAL A 81 6.75 23.33 -2.48
C VAL A 81 6.99 23.70 -3.95
N ILE A 82 7.83 22.90 -4.60
CA ILE A 82 8.39 23.18 -5.93
C ILE A 82 7.52 22.70 -7.11
N CYS A 83 6.53 21.86 -6.86
CA CYS A 83 5.53 21.46 -7.85
C CYS A 83 4.19 21.19 -7.17
N ARG A 84 3.10 21.60 -7.81
CA ARG A 84 1.72 21.33 -7.41
C ARG A 84 0.92 21.03 -8.67
N LYS A 85 0.08 19.98 -8.60
CA LYS A 85 -0.69 19.48 -9.74
C LYS A 85 -2.15 19.28 -9.35
N THR A 86 -3.06 19.85 -10.13
CA THR A 86 -4.52 19.74 -9.91
C THR A 86 -5.14 18.65 -10.79
N TYR A 87 -6.47 18.52 -10.75
CA TYR A 87 -7.20 17.61 -11.65
C TYR A 87 -7.04 18.00 -13.12
N GLU A 88 -6.90 19.30 -13.38
CA GLU A 88 -6.78 19.88 -14.70
C GLU A 88 -5.41 19.52 -15.32
N ASP A 89 -4.32 19.62 -14.55
CA ASP A 89 -2.98 19.17 -14.96
C ASP A 89 -2.93 17.65 -15.26
N THR A 90 -3.55 16.83 -14.40
CA THR A 90 -3.53 15.37 -14.56
C THR A 90 -4.54 14.87 -15.61
N GLN A 91 -5.42 15.75 -16.08
CA GLN A 91 -6.60 15.43 -16.90
C GLN A 91 -7.52 14.41 -16.20
N GLY A 92 -7.65 14.51 -14.88
CA GLY A 92 -8.42 13.59 -14.03
C GLY A 92 -7.84 12.17 -13.92
N ARG A 93 -6.65 11.89 -14.47
CA ARG A 93 -6.07 10.53 -14.46
C ARG A 93 -5.32 10.18 -13.17
N ALA A 94 -5.09 11.15 -12.31
CA ALA A 94 -4.53 10.97 -10.97
C ALA A 94 -5.11 12.04 -10.02
N PRO A 95 -5.24 11.74 -8.71
CA PRO A 95 -5.60 12.75 -7.72
C PRO A 95 -4.56 13.87 -7.66
N PRO A 96 -4.90 15.07 -7.16
CA PRO A 96 -3.94 16.16 -6.96
C PRO A 96 -2.77 15.76 -6.07
N TYR A 97 -1.62 16.37 -6.31
CA TYR A 97 -0.40 16.13 -5.53
C TYR A 97 0.51 17.36 -5.49
N ILE A 98 1.46 17.34 -4.55
CA ILE A 98 2.58 18.27 -4.50
C ILE A 98 3.91 17.50 -4.48
N ILE A 99 4.98 18.17 -4.88
CA ILE A 99 6.36 17.76 -4.60
C ILE A 99 6.96 18.82 -3.68
N TYR A 100 7.40 18.37 -2.51
CA TYR A 100 7.99 19.17 -1.45
C TYR A 100 9.43 18.72 -1.20
N VAL A 101 10.37 19.68 -1.08
CA VAL A 101 11.76 19.39 -0.72
C VAL A 101 11.95 19.67 0.76
N ASP A 102 11.92 18.61 1.56
CA ASP A 102 12.11 18.65 3.00
C ASP A 102 13.61 18.69 3.31
N HIS A 103 14.17 19.91 3.26
CA HIS A 103 15.59 20.16 3.50
C HIS A 103 16.04 19.83 4.94
N GLU A 104 15.13 19.91 5.92
CA GLU A 104 15.40 19.55 7.32
C GLU A 104 15.64 18.04 7.48
N HIS A 105 14.86 17.22 6.77
CA HIS A 105 14.92 15.76 6.86
C HIS A 105 15.68 15.11 5.70
N CYS A 106 16.29 15.91 4.82
CA CYS A 106 16.93 15.48 3.57
C CYS A 106 16.04 14.54 2.74
N ASP A 107 14.79 14.95 2.48
CA ASP A 107 13.77 14.11 1.82
C ASP A 107 13.07 14.87 0.69
N ILE A 108 12.78 14.18 -0.42
CA ILE A 108 11.95 14.69 -1.50
C ILE A 108 10.60 13.96 -1.37
N VAL A 109 9.56 14.69 -0.98
CA VAL A 109 8.25 14.11 -0.69
C VAL A 109 7.29 14.40 -1.85
N LEU A 110 6.80 13.36 -2.52
CA LEU A 110 5.67 13.46 -3.43
C LEU A 110 4.42 13.02 -2.68
N ALA A 111 3.55 13.97 -2.31
CA ALA A 111 2.37 13.73 -1.49
C ALA A 111 1.08 13.80 -2.31
N ILE A 112 0.28 12.73 -2.29
CA ILE A 112 -0.93 12.56 -3.11
C ILE A 112 -2.20 12.64 -2.26
N ARG A 113 -3.15 13.48 -2.67
CA ARG A 113 -4.45 13.68 -2.02
C ARG A 113 -5.30 12.40 -2.05
N GLY A 114 -6.14 12.22 -1.03
CA GLY A 114 -7.23 11.24 -1.07
C GLY A 114 -8.40 11.70 -1.94
N LEU A 115 -9.39 10.80 -2.13
CA LEU A 115 -10.56 11.03 -2.97
C LEU A 115 -11.33 12.30 -2.59
N ASN A 116 -11.67 13.12 -3.58
CA ASN A 116 -12.63 14.20 -3.47
C ASN A 116 -14.02 13.69 -3.87
N MET A 117 -14.97 13.71 -2.93
CA MET A 117 -16.33 13.20 -3.16
C MET A 117 -17.10 13.91 -4.28
N ALA A 118 -16.68 15.11 -4.68
CA ALA A 118 -17.28 15.89 -5.77
C ALA A 118 -16.59 15.71 -7.13
N LYS A 119 -15.54 14.88 -7.25
CA LYS A 119 -14.78 14.68 -8.49
C LYS A 119 -14.97 13.26 -9.03
N GLU A 120 -15.77 13.12 -10.08
CA GLU A 120 -16.07 11.84 -10.75
C GLU A 120 -14.81 11.08 -11.20
N SER A 121 -13.74 11.81 -11.54
CA SER A 121 -12.45 11.24 -11.94
C SER A 121 -11.80 10.37 -10.86
N ASP A 122 -11.93 10.73 -9.58
CA ASP A 122 -11.38 9.93 -8.48
C ASP A 122 -12.14 8.61 -8.32
N TYR A 123 -13.46 8.64 -8.50
CA TYR A 123 -14.27 7.43 -8.56
C TYR A 123 -13.93 6.59 -9.79
N ALA A 124 -13.60 7.19 -10.94
CA ALA A 124 -13.17 6.44 -12.13
C ALA A 124 -11.84 5.69 -11.91
N VAL A 125 -10.85 6.32 -11.26
CA VAL A 125 -9.57 5.68 -10.89
C VAL A 125 -9.79 4.49 -9.93
N LEU A 126 -10.78 4.57 -9.06
CA LEU A 126 -11.11 3.57 -8.05
C LEU A 126 -12.02 2.45 -8.61
N LEU A 127 -12.97 2.84 -9.45
CA LEU A 127 -13.83 2.08 -10.35
C LEU A 127 -13.08 1.17 -11.33
N ASP A 128 -11.93 1.63 -11.83
CA ASP A 128 -11.18 0.91 -12.84
C ASP A 128 -10.41 -0.29 -12.26
N ASN A 129 -11.14 -1.33 -11.83
CA ASN A 129 -10.54 -2.59 -11.38
C ASN A 129 -11.50 -3.77 -11.51
N SER A 130 -10.93 -4.95 -11.71
CA SER A 130 -11.66 -6.22 -11.55
C SER A 130 -10.70 -7.31 -11.08
N LEU A 131 -11.24 -8.41 -10.52
CA LEU A 131 -10.42 -9.43 -9.85
C LEU A 131 -9.40 -10.06 -10.81
N GLY A 132 -8.13 -9.74 -10.61
CA GLY A 132 -7.04 -10.22 -11.45
C GLY A 132 -6.87 -9.49 -12.79
N LYS A 133 -7.49 -8.30 -12.96
CA LYS A 133 -7.41 -7.48 -14.18
C LYS A 133 -5.97 -7.17 -14.59
N ARG A 134 -5.12 -6.79 -13.64
CA ARG A 134 -3.76 -6.32 -13.90
C ARG A 134 -2.73 -7.16 -13.16
N LYS A 135 -1.82 -7.79 -13.92
CA LYS A 135 -0.59 -8.41 -13.41
C LYS A 135 0.55 -7.40 -13.38
N PHE A 136 1.42 -7.50 -12.38
CA PHE A 136 2.63 -6.69 -12.23
C PHE A 136 3.65 -7.45 -11.36
N ASP A 137 4.94 -7.47 -11.71
CA ASP A 137 6.03 -8.13 -10.95
C ASP A 137 5.70 -9.55 -10.41
N GLY A 138 5.01 -10.36 -11.23
CA GLY A 138 4.58 -11.71 -10.85
C GLY A 138 3.43 -11.77 -9.82
N GLY A 139 2.88 -10.63 -9.39
CA GLY A 139 1.64 -10.53 -8.63
C GLY A 139 0.50 -9.87 -9.41
N TYR A 140 -0.48 -9.37 -8.67
CA TYR A 140 -1.63 -8.62 -9.17
C TYR A 140 -1.75 -7.28 -8.45
N VAL A 141 -2.21 -6.26 -9.17
CA VAL A 141 -2.40 -4.90 -8.65
C VAL A 141 -3.73 -4.32 -9.11
N HIS A 142 -4.18 -3.27 -8.43
CA HIS A 142 -5.36 -2.52 -8.80
C HIS A 142 -5.10 -1.73 -10.09
N ASN A 143 -5.93 -1.90 -11.12
CA ASN A 143 -5.64 -1.35 -12.46
C ASN A 143 -5.62 0.19 -12.48
N GLY A 144 -6.69 0.85 -12.05
CA GLY A 144 -6.79 2.32 -12.10
C GLY A 144 -5.75 3.03 -11.22
N LEU A 145 -5.51 2.55 -9.99
CA LEU A 145 -4.41 3.03 -9.14
C LEU A 145 -3.03 2.89 -9.81
N LEU A 146 -2.78 1.81 -10.57
CA LEU A 146 -1.53 1.63 -11.31
C LEU A 146 -1.42 2.62 -12.48
N GLU A 147 -2.49 2.83 -13.24
CA GLU A 147 -2.47 3.77 -14.36
C GLU A 147 -2.39 5.23 -13.87
N ALA A 148 -2.97 5.56 -12.71
CA ALA A 148 -2.76 6.83 -12.03
C ALA A 148 -1.30 7.00 -11.60
N ALA A 149 -0.70 5.98 -10.97
CA ALA A 149 0.73 5.99 -10.58
C ALA A 149 1.65 6.19 -11.79
N ARG A 150 1.36 5.53 -12.92
CA ARG A 150 2.08 5.74 -14.19
C ARG A 150 1.86 7.12 -14.79
N CYS A 151 0.67 7.71 -14.62
CA CYS A 151 0.42 9.08 -15.04
C CYS A 151 1.32 10.05 -14.27
N VAL A 152 1.40 9.92 -12.94
CA VAL A 152 2.32 10.71 -12.10
C VAL A 152 3.78 10.50 -12.52
N LEU A 153 4.24 9.25 -12.67
CA LEU A 153 5.62 8.95 -13.05
C LEU A 153 5.99 9.41 -14.48
N ARG A 154 5.01 9.58 -15.37
CA ARG A 154 5.22 10.17 -16.70
C ARG A 154 5.30 11.69 -16.65
N LEU A 155 4.52 12.34 -15.78
CA LEU A 155 4.52 13.80 -15.64
C LEU A 155 5.77 14.28 -14.90
N GLU A 156 6.14 13.60 -13.81
CA GLU A 156 7.13 14.10 -12.85
C GLU A 156 8.46 13.32 -12.86
N GLY A 157 8.60 12.22 -13.62
CA GLY A 157 9.77 11.33 -13.56
C GLY A 157 11.10 12.05 -13.82
N ASP A 158 11.18 12.83 -14.89
CA ASP A 158 12.39 13.61 -15.22
C ASP A 158 12.66 14.73 -14.20
N PHE A 159 11.61 15.30 -13.60
CA PHE A 159 11.71 16.35 -12.59
C PHE A 159 12.22 15.77 -11.25
N LEU A 160 11.64 14.66 -10.78
CA LEU A 160 12.11 13.90 -9.62
C LEU A 160 13.57 13.49 -9.77
N ARG A 161 13.97 13.00 -10.96
CA ARG A 161 15.36 12.68 -11.28
C ARG A 161 16.27 13.90 -11.13
N GLN A 162 15.92 15.05 -11.73
CA GLN A 162 16.70 16.29 -11.59
C GLN A 162 16.81 16.76 -10.13
N LEU A 163 15.77 16.56 -9.31
CA LEU A 163 15.82 16.90 -7.89
C LEU A 163 16.74 15.98 -7.09
N LEU A 164 16.75 14.69 -7.41
CA LEU A 164 17.65 13.70 -6.82
C LEU A 164 19.12 13.92 -7.23
N GLU A 165 19.36 14.39 -8.45
CA GLU A 165 20.68 14.82 -8.94
C GLU A 165 21.14 16.12 -8.25
N LYS A 166 20.24 17.08 -8.02
CA LYS A 166 20.52 18.35 -7.31
C LYS A 166 20.72 18.19 -5.80
N ASN A 167 20.05 17.21 -5.18
CA ASN A 167 20.08 16.98 -3.73
C ASN A 167 20.69 15.59 -3.43
N PRO A 168 22.01 15.42 -3.60
CA PRO A 168 22.69 14.15 -3.37
C PRO A 168 22.51 13.70 -1.92
N GLY A 169 22.23 12.40 -1.75
CA GLY A 169 21.97 11.79 -0.44
C GLY A 169 20.51 11.83 0.03
N TYR A 170 19.65 12.69 -0.54
CA TYR A 170 18.27 12.82 -0.08
C TYR A 170 17.46 11.53 -0.32
N THR A 171 16.49 11.22 0.53
CA THR A 171 15.51 10.15 0.25
C THR A 171 14.44 10.63 -0.74
N LEU A 172 13.75 9.69 -1.38
CA LEU A 172 12.55 9.94 -2.17
C LEU A 172 11.39 9.23 -1.49
N THR A 173 10.45 9.99 -0.97
CA THR A 173 9.32 9.46 -0.20
C THR A 173 8.01 9.72 -0.92
N PHE A 174 7.37 8.64 -1.39
CA PHE A 174 6.01 8.70 -1.92
C PHE A 174 5.02 8.61 -0.76
N SER A 175 4.17 9.61 -0.61
CA SER A 175 3.18 9.64 0.46
C SER A 175 1.79 9.90 -0.10
N GLY A 176 0.75 9.43 0.59
CA GLY A 176 -0.61 9.74 0.21
C GLY A 176 -1.62 9.21 1.20
N HIS A 177 -2.88 9.65 1.03
CA HIS A 177 -4.00 9.27 1.88
C HIS A 177 -5.10 8.56 1.09
N SER A 178 -5.71 7.53 1.65
CA SER A 178 -6.90 6.87 1.09
C SER A 178 -6.67 6.38 -0.36
N LEU A 179 -7.35 6.97 -1.34
CA LEU A 179 -7.09 6.79 -2.78
C LEU A 179 -5.62 7.08 -3.14
N GLY A 180 -5.10 8.24 -2.75
CA GLY A 180 -3.73 8.68 -3.02
C GLY A 180 -2.68 7.80 -2.36
N ALA A 181 -2.98 7.17 -1.21
CA ALA A 181 -2.10 6.19 -0.58
C ALA A 181 -1.91 4.94 -1.45
N GLY A 182 -3.00 4.47 -2.09
CA GLY A 182 -2.95 3.38 -3.06
C GLY A 182 -2.15 3.73 -4.32
N VAL A 183 -2.27 4.97 -4.81
CA VAL A 183 -1.46 5.49 -5.92
C VAL A 183 0.01 5.59 -5.53
N ALA A 184 0.34 6.16 -4.37
CA ALA A 184 1.71 6.30 -3.87
C ALA A 184 2.40 4.95 -3.68
N ALA A 185 1.70 3.94 -3.14
CA ALA A 185 2.22 2.60 -2.97
C ALA A 185 2.54 1.90 -4.31
N LEU A 186 1.69 2.08 -5.34
CA LEU A 186 1.98 1.53 -6.67
C LEU A 186 3.01 2.35 -7.45
N LEU A 187 3.11 3.66 -7.20
CA LEU A 187 4.17 4.52 -7.74
C LEU A 187 5.54 4.08 -7.22
N ALA A 188 5.66 3.87 -5.91
CA ALA A 188 6.87 3.31 -5.30
C ALA A 188 7.23 1.93 -5.88
N LEU A 189 6.23 1.07 -6.11
CA LEU A 189 6.42 -0.26 -6.70
C LEU A 189 6.96 -0.18 -8.13
N VAL A 190 6.38 0.67 -9.00
CA VAL A 190 6.85 0.90 -10.38
C VAL A 190 8.25 1.50 -10.41
N VAL A 191 8.53 2.50 -9.56
CA VAL A 191 9.85 3.14 -9.47
C VAL A 191 10.93 2.17 -9.01
N VAL A 192 10.61 1.24 -8.11
CA VAL A 192 11.56 0.24 -7.61
C VAL A 192 11.74 -0.95 -8.57
N GLU A 193 10.81 -1.20 -9.49
CA GLU A 193 11.03 -2.11 -10.63
C GLU A 193 11.99 -1.48 -11.67
N ASP A 194 11.87 -0.16 -11.90
CA ASP A 194 12.58 0.59 -12.95
C ASP A 194 13.40 1.76 -12.34
N LEU A 195 14.45 1.42 -11.57
CA LEU A 195 15.32 2.41 -10.90
C LEU A 195 16.13 3.27 -11.89
N GLU A 196 16.42 2.75 -13.09
CA GLU A 196 17.14 3.47 -14.15
C GLU A 196 16.41 4.76 -14.53
N ARG A 197 15.07 4.73 -14.53
CA ARG A 197 14.21 5.87 -14.84
C ARG A 197 14.37 7.08 -13.92
N LEU A 198 14.80 6.88 -12.67
CA LEU A 198 15.13 7.98 -11.74
C LEU A 198 16.64 8.18 -11.55
N GLY A 199 17.47 7.68 -12.47
CA GLY A 199 18.93 7.85 -12.41
C GLY A 199 19.65 6.88 -11.47
N ASN A 200 19.13 5.66 -11.32
CA ASN A 200 19.71 4.59 -10.49
C ASN A 200 19.86 4.95 -9.00
N VAL A 201 18.83 5.60 -8.43
CA VAL A 201 18.74 5.80 -6.99
C VAL A 201 18.73 4.44 -6.26
N GLU A 202 19.55 4.33 -5.21
CA GLU A 202 19.56 3.12 -4.39
C GLU A 202 18.18 2.83 -3.79
N ARG A 203 17.70 1.57 -3.91
CA ARG A 203 16.39 1.13 -3.35
C ARG A 203 16.16 1.59 -1.91
N LYS A 204 17.21 1.59 -1.06
CA LYS A 204 17.16 2.01 0.36
C LYS A 204 16.81 3.49 0.57
N ARG A 205 16.98 4.35 -0.44
CA ARG A 205 16.61 5.78 -0.43
C ARG A 205 15.16 6.00 -0.83
N ILE A 206 14.49 5.01 -1.41
CA ILE A 206 13.08 5.11 -1.82
C ILE A 206 12.20 4.58 -0.69
N ARG A 207 11.21 5.37 -0.30
CA ARG A 207 10.25 5.05 0.78
C ARG A 207 8.84 5.30 0.30
N CYS A 208 7.88 4.63 0.92
CA CYS A 208 6.48 4.99 0.80
C CYS A 208 5.78 4.96 2.16
N TYR A 209 4.97 5.99 2.43
CA TYR A 209 4.05 6.05 3.56
C TYR A 209 2.62 6.17 3.07
N ALA A 210 1.91 5.05 3.08
CA ALA A 210 0.55 4.92 2.59
C ALA A 210 -0.41 5.09 3.78
N ILE A 211 -1.05 6.25 3.91
CA ILE A 211 -1.92 6.59 5.04
C ILE A 211 -3.36 6.13 4.74
N ALA A 212 -3.93 5.26 5.58
CA ALA A 212 -5.25 4.66 5.40
C ALA A 212 -5.48 4.05 3.99
N PRO A 213 -4.63 3.14 3.48
CA PRO A 213 -4.62 2.78 2.07
C PRO A 213 -5.75 1.84 1.64
N ALA A 214 -6.25 2.07 0.41
CA ALA A 214 -7.03 1.07 -0.32
C ALA A 214 -6.20 -0.19 -0.61
N ARG A 215 -6.87 -1.35 -0.66
CA ARG A 215 -6.25 -2.64 -1.00
C ARG A 215 -5.80 -2.66 -2.48
N CYS A 216 -4.51 -2.48 -2.72
CA CYS A 216 -3.99 -2.15 -4.05
C CYS A 216 -3.08 -3.23 -4.69
N MET A 217 -2.60 -4.22 -3.94
CA MET A 217 -1.67 -5.25 -4.46
C MET A 217 -1.84 -6.63 -3.80
N SER A 218 -1.44 -7.70 -4.50
CA SER A 218 -1.48 -9.08 -4.02
C SER A 218 -0.49 -9.37 -2.89
N LEU A 219 -0.76 -10.42 -2.11
CA LEU A 219 0.01 -10.77 -0.90
C LEU A 219 1.52 -10.92 -1.16
N ASN A 220 1.93 -11.55 -2.26
CA ASN A 220 3.35 -11.69 -2.61
C ASN A 220 4.04 -10.33 -2.82
N LEU A 221 3.38 -9.35 -3.45
CA LEU A 221 3.90 -7.99 -3.62
C LEU A 221 3.90 -7.23 -2.29
N ALA A 222 2.80 -7.30 -1.54
CA ALA A 222 2.68 -6.60 -0.27
C ALA A 222 3.68 -7.10 0.78
N VAL A 223 4.13 -8.36 0.72
CA VAL A 223 5.28 -8.83 1.50
C VAL A 223 6.59 -8.39 0.83
N ARG A 224 6.80 -8.65 -0.48
CA ARG A 224 8.06 -8.34 -1.20
C ARG A 224 8.50 -6.88 -1.07
N TYR A 225 7.58 -5.92 -1.01
CA TYR A 225 7.86 -4.49 -0.92
C TYR A 225 7.69 -3.91 0.50
N ALA A 226 7.61 -4.75 1.54
CA ALA A 226 7.50 -4.31 2.94
C ALA A 226 8.76 -3.67 3.53
N ASP A 227 9.87 -3.67 2.78
CA ASP A 227 11.09 -2.91 3.05
C ASP A 227 11.02 -1.45 2.55
N VAL A 228 10.12 -1.17 1.59
CA VAL A 228 9.94 0.17 0.97
C VAL A 228 8.63 0.81 1.41
N ILE A 229 7.54 0.04 1.47
CA ILE A 229 6.17 0.55 1.68
C ILE A 229 5.74 0.32 3.13
N ASN A 230 5.30 1.40 3.76
CA ASN A 230 4.80 1.47 5.12
C ASN A 230 3.34 1.94 5.09
N SER A 231 2.40 1.09 5.44
CA SER A 231 0.98 1.41 5.56
C SER A 231 0.64 1.83 6.98
N VAL A 232 0.07 3.01 7.16
CA VAL A 232 -0.38 3.53 8.47
C VAL A 232 -1.90 3.43 8.55
N VAL A 233 -2.42 2.86 9.63
CA VAL A 233 -3.86 2.73 9.87
C VAL A 233 -4.20 3.12 11.30
N LEU A 234 -5.27 3.90 11.48
CA LEU A 234 -5.82 4.26 12.78
C LEU A 234 -7.01 3.32 13.09
N GLN A 235 -6.96 2.64 14.25
CA GLN A 235 -8.10 1.91 14.81
C GLN A 235 -8.93 1.11 13.79
N ASP A 236 -10.24 1.39 13.72
CA ASP A 236 -11.25 0.59 13.05
C ASP A 236 -11.47 1.05 11.59
N ASP A 237 -10.51 1.79 11.01
CA ASP A 237 -10.55 2.23 9.61
C ASP A 237 -10.88 1.06 8.68
N PHE A 238 -11.98 1.24 7.94
CA PHE A 238 -12.57 0.23 7.09
C PHE A 238 -11.83 0.05 5.76
N LEU A 239 -11.07 1.04 5.29
CA LEU A 239 -10.58 1.03 3.91
C LEU A 239 -9.52 -0.06 3.65
N PRO A 240 -8.48 -0.22 4.50
CA PRO A 240 -7.51 -1.31 4.36
C PRO A 240 -8.15 -2.71 4.50
N ARG A 241 -9.32 -2.79 5.14
CA ARG A 241 -10.06 -4.02 5.45
C ARG A 241 -11.09 -4.40 4.37
N THR A 242 -11.49 -3.49 3.48
CA THR A 242 -12.60 -3.70 2.53
C THR A 242 -12.10 -3.86 1.08
N ALA A 243 -12.82 -4.68 0.30
CA ALA A 243 -12.58 -4.88 -1.15
C ALA A 243 -13.79 -4.43 -1.98
N THR A 244 -14.70 -3.69 -1.34
CA THR A 244 -15.97 -3.23 -1.90
C THR A 244 -15.70 -2.10 -2.89
N PRO A 245 -16.45 -1.99 -4.00
CA PRO A 245 -16.50 -0.76 -4.79
C PRO A 245 -16.81 0.43 -3.89
N LEU A 246 -15.89 1.40 -3.84
CA LEU A 246 -15.95 2.49 -2.86
C LEU A 246 -17.00 3.54 -3.19
N GLU A 247 -17.59 3.49 -4.39
CA GLU A 247 -18.80 4.22 -4.72
C GLU A 247 -19.97 3.87 -3.79
N ASP A 248 -20.21 2.59 -3.48
CA ASP A 248 -21.33 2.21 -2.59
C ASP A 248 -21.10 2.75 -1.16
N ILE A 249 -19.84 2.73 -0.71
CA ILE A 249 -19.40 3.19 0.60
C ILE A 249 -19.54 4.72 0.73
N PHE A 250 -19.06 5.48 -0.25
CA PHE A 250 -19.03 6.94 -0.18
C PHE A 250 -20.31 7.63 -0.68
N LYS A 251 -20.98 7.11 -1.72
CA LYS A 251 -22.30 7.61 -2.16
C LYS A 251 -23.39 7.32 -1.14
N SER A 252 -23.22 6.26 -0.33
CA SER A 252 -24.19 5.84 0.68
C SER A 252 -23.65 6.00 2.11
N LEU A 253 -23.11 7.17 2.44
CA LEU A 253 -22.61 7.50 3.79
C LEU A 253 -23.62 7.18 4.91
N PHE A 254 -24.92 7.39 4.66
CA PHE A 254 -26.02 7.07 5.58
C PHE A 254 -26.32 5.55 5.68
N CYS A 255 -25.93 4.75 4.70
CA CYS A 255 -26.09 3.29 4.66
C CYS A 255 -24.78 2.55 4.97
N LEU A 256 -23.66 3.26 5.13
CA LEU A 256 -22.34 2.68 5.40
C LEU A 256 -22.33 1.66 6.56
N PRO A 257 -23.01 1.88 7.71
CA PRO A 257 -23.15 0.85 8.74
C PRO A 257 -23.84 -0.42 8.22
N CYS A 258 -24.90 -0.30 7.43
CA CYS A 258 -25.63 -1.43 6.85
C CYS A 258 -24.79 -2.20 5.81
N ILE A 259 -24.04 -1.48 4.95
CA ILE A 259 -23.13 -2.07 3.96
C ILE A 259 -22.02 -2.85 4.67
N LEU A 260 -21.40 -2.26 5.70
CA LEU A 260 -20.38 -2.93 6.50
C LEU A 260 -20.96 -4.16 7.24
N CYS A 261 -22.18 -4.08 7.80
CA CYS A 261 -22.86 -5.22 8.42
C CYS A 261 -23.11 -6.37 7.43
N LEU A 262 -23.68 -6.08 6.26
CA LEU A 262 -23.89 -7.07 5.19
C LEU A 262 -22.57 -7.72 4.75
N ARG A 263 -21.50 -6.94 4.65
CA ARG A 263 -20.19 -7.46 4.27
C ARG A 263 -19.52 -8.26 5.40
N CYS A 264 -19.65 -7.86 6.66
CA CYS A 264 -19.16 -8.59 7.83
C CYS A 264 -19.82 -9.98 7.97
N MET A 265 -21.11 -10.08 7.64
CA MET A 265 -21.79 -11.39 7.46
C MET A 265 -21.16 -12.19 6.33
N LYS A 266 -21.01 -11.60 5.14
CA LYS A 266 -20.43 -12.29 3.97
C LYS A 266 -19.00 -12.78 4.21
N ASP A 267 -18.13 -11.98 4.82
CA ASP A 267 -16.73 -12.34 5.10
C ASP A 267 -16.60 -13.34 6.26
N THR A 268 -17.58 -13.43 7.15
CA THR A 268 -17.65 -14.55 8.13
C THR A 268 -17.89 -15.88 7.44
N CYS A 269 -18.68 -15.90 6.36
CA CYS A 269 -19.02 -17.12 5.63
C CYS A 269 -17.94 -17.58 4.64
N ILE A 270 -16.79 -16.90 4.57
CA ILE A 270 -15.66 -17.26 3.70
C ILE A 270 -14.46 -17.67 4.58
N PRO A 271 -14.08 -18.95 4.63
CA PRO A 271 -12.87 -19.40 5.33
C PRO A 271 -11.62 -18.69 4.83
N GLU A 272 -10.74 -18.28 5.75
CA GLU A 272 -9.50 -17.55 5.44
C GLU A 272 -8.58 -18.34 4.49
N GLU A 273 -8.52 -19.67 4.61
CA GLU A 273 -7.79 -20.55 3.70
C GLU A 273 -8.20 -20.39 2.23
N ILE A 274 -9.48 -20.06 1.97
CA ILE A 274 -9.98 -19.79 0.62
C ILE A 274 -9.56 -18.38 0.16
N MET A 275 -9.46 -17.43 1.09
CA MET A 275 -9.03 -16.07 0.80
C MET A 275 -7.54 -16.00 0.42
N PHE A 276 -6.68 -16.70 1.15
CA PHE A 276 -5.22 -16.71 0.88
C PHE A 276 -4.83 -17.49 -0.39
N ARG A 277 -5.67 -18.44 -0.83
CA ARG A 277 -5.42 -19.24 -2.05
C ARG A 277 -5.72 -18.53 -3.36
N ASP A 278 -6.43 -17.39 -3.37
CA ASP A 278 -6.64 -16.61 -4.60
C ASP A 278 -5.51 -15.57 -4.78
N PRO A 279 -4.55 -15.77 -5.72
CA PRO A 279 -3.46 -14.82 -5.95
C PRO A 279 -3.93 -13.46 -6.45
N ARG A 280 -5.16 -13.37 -6.97
CA ARG A 280 -5.74 -12.14 -7.51
C ARG A 280 -6.32 -11.23 -6.42
N ARG A 281 -6.49 -11.73 -5.19
CA ARG A 281 -6.97 -10.93 -4.06
C ARG A 281 -5.95 -9.83 -3.76
N LEU A 282 -6.45 -8.62 -3.57
CA LEU A 282 -5.65 -7.46 -3.19
C LEU A 282 -5.74 -7.22 -1.67
N TYR A 283 -4.67 -6.66 -1.12
CA TYR A 283 -4.41 -6.44 0.30
C TYR A 283 -3.82 -5.02 0.50
N ALA A 284 -3.76 -4.56 1.75
CA ALA A 284 -2.99 -3.38 2.11
C ALA A 284 -1.49 -3.61 1.83
N PRO A 285 -0.76 -2.59 1.34
CA PRO A 285 0.61 -2.77 0.85
C PRO A 285 1.66 -2.72 1.97
N GLY A 286 2.73 -3.51 1.84
CA GLY A 286 3.94 -3.36 2.66
C GLY A 286 3.83 -3.79 4.13
N ARG A 287 4.68 -3.16 4.97
CA ARG A 287 4.69 -3.22 6.44
C ARG A 287 3.52 -2.41 6.98
N MET A 288 2.86 -2.90 8.02
CA MET A 288 1.72 -2.21 8.64
C MET A 288 2.17 -1.50 9.93
N TYR A 289 1.60 -0.32 10.19
CA TYR A 289 1.64 0.42 11.45
C TYR A 289 0.20 0.70 11.87
N HIS A 290 -0.20 0.18 13.03
CA HIS A 290 -1.55 0.32 13.55
C HIS A 290 -1.54 1.16 14.83
N ILE A 291 -2.24 2.30 14.79
CA ILE A 291 -2.38 3.23 15.92
C ILE A 291 -3.59 2.80 16.76
N VAL A 292 -3.33 2.38 18.00
CA VAL A 292 -4.35 1.82 18.90
C VAL A 292 -4.69 2.80 20.04
N GLU A 293 -5.74 3.60 19.89
CA GLU A 293 -6.25 4.54 20.93
C GLU A 293 -7.55 4.09 21.66
N ARG A 294 -8.19 2.97 21.23
CA ARG A 294 -9.43 2.43 21.83
C ARG A 294 -9.41 0.91 21.99
N LYS A 295 -10.16 0.40 22.98
CA LYS A 295 -10.25 -1.01 23.44
C LYS A 295 -11.72 -1.34 23.72
N PRO A 296 -12.14 -2.61 23.58
CA PRO A 296 -13.50 -3.01 23.88
C PRO A 296 -13.83 -2.76 25.36
N PHE A 297 -15.10 -2.46 25.65
CA PHE A 297 -15.67 -2.26 26.99
C PHE A 297 -15.08 -1.12 27.85
N ARG A 298 -14.34 -0.17 27.28
CA ARG A 298 -13.90 1.04 28.01
C ARG A 298 -14.40 2.31 27.32
N CYS A 299 -14.99 3.21 28.09
CA CYS A 299 -15.42 4.52 27.60
C CYS A 299 -14.21 5.47 27.50
N GLY A 300 -14.00 6.05 26.33
CA GLY A 300 -12.97 7.07 26.08
C GLY A 300 -11.77 6.60 25.24
N ARG A 301 -11.03 7.58 24.73
CA ARG A 301 -9.71 7.39 24.11
C ARG A 301 -8.64 7.33 25.19
N PHE A 302 -7.59 6.55 24.97
CA PHE A 302 -6.44 6.44 25.88
C PHE A 302 -5.13 6.70 25.12
N PRO A 303 -3.97 6.80 25.81
CA PRO A 303 -2.68 7.03 25.16
C PRO A 303 -2.48 6.09 23.96
N PRO A 304 -2.36 6.62 22.72
CA PRO A 304 -2.25 5.79 21.52
C PRO A 304 -0.98 4.95 21.55
N VAL A 305 -1.10 3.69 21.16
CA VAL A 305 0.03 2.75 21.05
C VAL A 305 0.20 2.36 19.58
N VAL A 306 1.38 2.61 19.02
CA VAL A 306 1.72 2.19 17.66
C VAL A 306 2.28 0.78 17.67
N ARG A 307 1.62 -0.12 16.94
CA ARG A 307 2.09 -1.49 16.71
C ARG A 307 2.52 -1.67 15.26
N THR A 308 3.57 -2.44 15.01
CA THR A 308 4.06 -2.71 13.65
C THR A 308 4.32 -4.20 13.41
N ALA A 309 4.07 -4.62 12.17
CA ALA A 309 4.46 -5.94 11.67
C ALA A 309 4.53 -5.94 10.14
N VAL A 310 5.17 -6.96 9.57
CA VAL A 310 4.91 -7.44 8.21
C VAL A 310 3.98 -8.66 8.31
N PRO A 311 2.66 -8.45 8.50
CA PRO A 311 1.74 -9.56 8.68
C PRO A 311 1.70 -10.42 7.40
N VAL A 312 1.36 -11.71 7.54
CA VAL A 312 1.24 -12.67 6.42
C VAL A 312 -0.02 -13.52 6.59
N ASP A 313 -0.16 -14.18 7.74
CA ASP A 313 -1.43 -14.71 8.24
C ASP A 313 -2.20 -13.62 9.01
N GLY A 314 -3.53 -13.75 9.13
CA GLY A 314 -4.37 -12.88 9.98
C GLY A 314 -4.23 -11.38 9.65
N ARG A 315 -4.19 -11.04 8.35
CA ARG A 315 -3.44 -9.87 7.84
C ARG A 315 -4.11 -8.50 7.98
N PHE A 316 -4.82 -8.24 9.08
CA PHE A 316 -5.60 -7.00 9.31
C PHE A 316 -6.79 -6.87 8.33
N GLU A 317 -7.50 -7.99 8.09
CA GLU A 317 -8.54 -8.10 7.04
C GLU A 317 -9.97 -8.22 7.58
N HIS A 318 -10.16 -8.38 8.88
CA HIS A 318 -11.50 -8.46 9.45
C HIS A 318 -12.20 -7.10 9.40
N ILE A 319 -13.38 -7.02 8.79
CA ILE A 319 -14.17 -5.79 8.85
C ILE A 319 -14.63 -5.58 10.30
N VAL A 320 -14.32 -4.40 10.83
CA VAL A 320 -14.76 -3.96 12.16
C VAL A 320 -16.00 -3.09 11.99
N LEU A 321 -17.05 -3.38 12.77
CA LEU A 321 -18.29 -2.60 12.77
C LEU A 321 -18.16 -1.49 13.81
N SER A 322 -17.61 -0.35 13.41
CA SER A 322 -17.34 0.79 14.29
C SER A 322 -18.05 2.05 13.80
N CYS A 323 -18.77 2.74 14.69
CA CYS A 323 -19.35 4.05 14.41
C CYS A 323 -18.28 5.12 14.13
N ASN A 324 -17.02 4.85 14.48
CA ASN A 324 -15.89 5.75 14.26
C ASN A 324 -15.16 5.49 12.94
N ALA A 325 -15.52 4.46 12.16
CA ALA A 325 -14.73 3.99 11.01
C ALA A 325 -14.44 5.09 9.96
N THR A 326 -15.34 6.05 9.76
CA THR A 326 -15.13 7.21 8.87
C THR A 326 -14.25 8.29 9.48
N SER A 327 -14.26 8.44 10.81
CA SER A 327 -13.35 9.35 11.54
C SER A 327 -11.94 8.77 11.60
N ASP A 328 -11.81 7.46 11.87
CA ASP A 328 -10.54 6.74 11.85
C ASP A 328 -9.87 6.78 10.47
N HIS A 329 -10.68 6.74 9.40
CA HIS A 329 -10.20 6.87 8.04
C HIS A 329 -9.69 8.28 7.70
N ALA A 330 -10.20 9.33 8.35
CA ALA A 330 -9.89 10.70 7.97
C ALA A 330 -8.50 11.12 8.47
N ILE A 331 -7.63 11.49 7.52
CA ILE A 331 -6.23 11.91 7.76
C ILE A 331 -6.04 12.90 8.92
N ILE A 332 -6.95 13.84 9.18
CA ILE A 332 -6.83 14.78 10.31
C ILE A 332 -6.86 14.09 11.69
N TRP A 333 -7.56 12.97 11.83
CA TRP A 333 -7.53 12.15 13.05
C TRP A 333 -6.29 11.26 13.10
N ILE A 334 -5.85 10.75 11.95
CA ILE A 334 -4.63 9.95 11.84
C ILE A 334 -3.40 10.80 12.20
N GLU A 335 -3.31 12.02 11.69
CA GLU A 335 -2.29 13.02 12.03
C GLU A 335 -2.26 13.28 13.53
N ARG A 336 -3.41 13.66 14.10
CA ARG A 336 -3.55 13.98 15.52
C ARG A 336 -3.15 12.83 16.44
N GLU A 337 -3.62 11.62 16.17
CA GLU A 337 -3.31 10.46 17.03
C GLU A 337 -1.90 9.89 16.75
N ALA A 338 -1.35 10.10 15.55
CA ALA A 338 0.06 9.82 15.28
C ALA A 338 0.99 10.79 16.02
N GLN A 339 0.70 12.10 16.01
CA GLN A 339 1.50 13.09 16.73
C GLN A 339 1.48 12.80 18.24
N ARG A 340 0.29 12.58 18.82
CA ARG A 340 0.14 12.19 20.22
C ARG A 340 0.90 10.90 20.56
N ALA A 341 0.95 9.93 19.65
CA ALA A 341 1.71 8.70 19.87
C ALA A 341 3.22 8.96 19.83
N LEU A 342 3.70 9.76 18.88
CA LEU A 342 5.10 10.16 18.77
C LEU A 342 5.56 10.92 20.02
N ASP A 343 4.77 11.88 20.50
CA ASP A 343 5.04 12.66 21.72
C ASP A 343 5.21 11.73 22.93
N LEU A 344 4.27 10.79 23.13
CA LEU A 344 4.33 9.81 24.23
C LEU A 344 5.54 8.86 24.11
N MET A 345 5.94 8.51 22.90
CA MET A 345 7.12 7.67 22.65
C MET A 345 8.42 8.44 22.98
N LEU A 346 8.48 9.73 22.61
CA LEU A 346 9.58 10.65 22.95
C LEU A 346 9.67 10.93 24.46
N GLU A 347 8.55 11.23 25.12
CA GLU A 347 8.48 11.39 26.59
C GLU A 347 9.02 10.16 27.30
N LYS A 348 8.61 8.96 26.88
CA LYS A 348 9.06 7.70 27.48
C LYS A 348 10.56 7.48 27.30
N ASP A 349 11.11 7.71 26.11
CA ASP A 349 12.55 7.61 25.84
C ASP A 349 13.37 8.75 26.49
N GLY A 350 12.73 9.86 26.87
CA GLY A 350 13.30 10.95 27.68
C GLY A 350 13.35 10.61 29.18
N ILE A 351 12.24 10.14 29.76
CA ILE A 351 12.13 9.72 31.17
C ILE A 351 13.13 8.61 31.52
N MET A 352 13.47 7.73 30.57
CA MET A 352 14.45 6.67 30.76
C MET A 352 15.91 7.13 30.67
N GLU A 353 16.19 8.43 30.39
CA GLU A 353 17.52 9.04 30.23
C GLU A 353 18.53 8.21 29.40
N ILE A 354 18.05 7.43 28.42
CA ILE A 354 18.89 6.42 27.75
C ILE A 354 20.07 7.11 27.03
N PRO A 355 21.33 6.80 27.39
CA PRO A 355 22.50 7.39 26.75
C PRO A 355 22.50 7.17 25.24
N ALA A 356 22.98 8.15 24.47
CA ALA A 356 22.96 8.11 23.00
C ALA A 356 23.57 6.82 22.42
N LYS A 357 24.64 6.29 23.02
CA LYS A 357 25.24 5.01 22.63
C LYS A 357 24.29 3.82 22.79
N GLN A 358 23.57 3.73 23.90
CA GLN A 358 22.55 2.69 24.12
C GLN A 358 21.34 2.88 23.19
N LYS A 359 20.98 4.13 22.83
CA LYS A 359 19.95 4.39 21.80
C LYS A 359 20.40 3.83 20.44
N MET A 360 21.65 4.04 20.04
CA MET A 360 22.21 3.47 18.79
C MET A 360 22.26 1.93 18.83
N GLU A 361 22.82 1.33 19.89
CA GLU A 361 22.88 -0.13 20.05
C GLU A 361 21.47 -0.77 20.03
N ARG A 362 20.46 -0.11 20.62
CA ARG A 362 19.05 -0.51 20.57
C ARG A 362 18.44 -0.36 19.16
N GLN A 363 18.73 0.72 18.45
CA GLN A 363 18.29 0.92 17.06
C GLN A 363 18.88 -0.13 16.11
N GLU A 364 20.17 -0.45 16.23
CA GLU A 364 20.82 -1.52 15.46
C GLU A 364 20.20 -2.90 15.77
N THR A 365 19.91 -3.17 17.04
CA THR A 365 19.24 -4.40 17.47
C THR A 365 17.85 -4.53 16.84
N ILE A 366 17.06 -3.46 16.86
CA ILE A 366 15.71 -3.45 16.28
C ILE A 366 15.76 -3.52 14.75
N ALA A 367 16.70 -2.85 14.09
CA ALA A 367 16.90 -2.98 12.65
C ALA A 367 17.26 -4.43 12.25
N ARG A 368 18.03 -5.15 13.09
CA ARG A 368 18.30 -6.59 12.91
C ARG A 368 17.02 -7.42 13.12
N GLU A 369 16.26 -7.16 14.18
CA GLU A 369 14.99 -7.85 14.47
C GLU A 369 13.96 -7.64 13.33
N HIS A 370 13.81 -6.44 12.80
CA HIS A 370 12.92 -6.16 11.67
C HIS A 370 13.40 -6.80 10.36
N LYS A 371 14.72 -6.95 10.16
CA LYS A 371 15.27 -7.73 9.04
C LYS A 371 15.02 -9.24 9.21
N GLU A 372 15.04 -9.75 10.43
CA GLU A 372 14.72 -11.14 10.76
C GLU A 372 13.21 -11.42 10.63
N GLU A 373 12.36 -10.51 11.11
CA GLU A 373 10.90 -10.51 10.96
C GLU A 373 10.51 -10.49 9.46
N TYR A 374 11.08 -9.58 8.68
CA TYR A 374 10.83 -9.50 7.24
C TYR A 374 11.27 -10.79 6.50
N ARG A 375 12.43 -11.37 6.87
CA ARG A 375 12.86 -12.68 6.36
C ARG A 375 11.91 -13.81 6.79
N ALA A 376 11.36 -13.76 8.01
CA ALA A 376 10.37 -14.72 8.47
C ALA A 376 9.04 -14.58 7.71
N ALA A 377 8.58 -13.36 7.46
CA ALA A 377 7.40 -13.06 6.64
C ALA A 377 7.55 -13.59 5.20
N LEU A 378 8.70 -13.36 4.56
CA LEU A 378 9.01 -13.92 3.24
C LEU A 378 8.98 -15.46 3.25
N ARG A 379 9.64 -16.11 4.22
CA ARG A 379 9.60 -17.58 4.38
C ARG A 379 8.18 -18.09 4.63
N ARG A 380 7.38 -17.35 5.40
CA ARG A 380 5.99 -17.70 5.71
C ARG A 380 5.11 -17.64 4.46
N ALA A 381 5.23 -16.59 3.66
CA ALA A 381 4.53 -16.44 2.38
C ALA A 381 4.87 -17.59 1.41
N VAL A 382 6.14 -18.02 1.34
CA VAL A 382 6.53 -19.23 0.61
C VAL A 382 5.85 -20.48 1.17
N SER A 383 5.84 -20.66 2.50
CA SER A 383 5.24 -21.85 3.15
C SER A 383 3.73 -21.98 2.96
N LEU A 384 3.03 -20.86 2.77
CA LEU A 384 1.59 -20.79 2.48
C LEU A 384 1.27 -21.01 0.99
N ALA A 385 2.29 -21.33 0.17
CA ALA A 385 2.19 -21.48 -1.27
C ALA A 385 1.59 -20.26 -1.99
N VAL A 386 1.83 -19.04 -1.46
CA VAL A 386 1.39 -17.79 -2.10
C VAL A 386 2.00 -17.72 -3.50
N PRO A 387 1.20 -17.70 -4.58
CA PRO A 387 1.74 -17.84 -5.93
C PRO A 387 2.77 -16.75 -6.26
N HIS A 388 3.90 -17.19 -6.82
CA HIS A 388 5.06 -16.34 -7.16
C HIS A 388 5.68 -15.58 -5.97
N ALA A 389 5.48 -16.04 -4.72
CA ALA A 389 6.37 -15.72 -3.61
C ALA A 389 7.69 -16.48 -3.81
N TYR A 390 8.62 -15.90 -4.57
CA TYR A 390 10.00 -16.38 -4.63
C TYR A 390 10.81 -15.80 -3.46
N SER A 391 11.72 -16.60 -2.89
CA SER A 391 12.77 -16.04 -2.04
C SER A 391 13.65 -15.13 -2.90
N PRO A 392 14.06 -13.93 -2.42
CA PRO A 392 15.03 -13.12 -3.14
C PRO A 392 16.28 -13.94 -3.44
N SER A 393 16.78 -13.90 -4.68
CA SER A 393 18.04 -14.58 -4.99
C SER A 393 19.19 -13.94 -4.18
N PRO A 394 20.24 -14.69 -3.80
CA PRO A 394 21.32 -14.16 -2.95
C PRO A 394 22.26 -13.16 -3.66
N TYR A 395 21.84 -12.54 -4.75
CA TYR A 395 22.71 -11.77 -5.63
C TYR A 395 22.59 -10.27 -5.33
N GLY A 396 23.65 -9.68 -4.76
CA GLY A 396 23.80 -8.21 -4.74
C GLY A 396 24.12 -7.55 -3.39
N THR A 397 25.02 -8.09 -2.57
CA THR A 397 26.06 -7.30 -1.84
C THR A 397 26.92 -8.20 -0.96
N PHE A 398 28.22 -7.86 -0.86
CA PHE A 398 29.28 -8.56 -0.12
C PHE A 398 29.67 -9.95 -0.64
N ASP A 399 30.72 -9.99 -1.46
CA ASP A 399 31.98 -10.49 -0.91
C ASP A 399 33.16 -9.65 -1.44
N GLY A 400 34.17 -9.44 -0.60
CA GLY A 400 35.34 -8.61 -0.92
C GLY A 400 36.56 -9.50 -1.08
N GLY A 401 37.12 -9.57 -2.30
CA GLY A 401 38.32 -10.36 -2.55
C GLY A 401 38.95 -10.07 -3.91
N ASP A 402 40.16 -9.52 -3.88
CA ASP A 402 40.99 -9.35 -5.07
C ASP A 402 41.23 -10.67 -5.80
N ARG A 403 41.12 -10.65 -7.13
CA ARG A 403 42.17 -11.17 -8.03
C ARG A 403 41.97 -10.77 -9.48
N SER A 404 43.10 -10.58 -10.16
CA SER A 404 43.22 -10.02 -11.49
C SER A 404 43.11 -11.06 -12.62
N SER A 405 42.83 -10.54 -13.83
CA SER A 405 43.38 -10.98 -15.13
C SER A 405 43.20 -12.44 -15.61
N GLY A 406 42.66 -12.60 -16.82
CA GLY A 406 42.85 -13.83 -17.60
C GLY A 406 41.83 -14.01 -18.73
N GLU A 407 42.26 -13.85 -19.98
CA GLU A 407 41.43 -14.09 -21.16
C GLU A 407 41.41 -15.58 -21.59
N HIS A 408 40.51 -15.87 -22.53
CA HIS A 408 40.66 -16.88 -23.59
C HIS A 408 40.49 -18.39 -23.29
N SER A 409 39.45 -18.93 -23.93
CA SER A 409 39.52 -19.96 -25.00
C SER A 409 38.71 -21.24 -24.79
N ARG A 410 38.45 -21.91 -25.93
CA ARG A 410 37.43 -22.95 -26.12
C ARG A 410 38.09 -24.33 -26.23
N GLN A 411 37.43 -25.38 -25.74
CA GLN A 411 37.35 -26.66 -26.47
C GLN A 411 36.19 -27.52 -25.97
N ALA A 412 35.73 -28.45 -26.81
CA ALA A 412 34.53 -29.28 -26.61
C ALA A 412 34.78 -30.69 -27.15
N SER A 413 34.04 -31.72 -26.66
CA SER A 413 33.70 -33.02 -27.30
C SER A 413 33.07 -34.01 -26.26
N PRO A 414 32.37 -35.11 -26.62
CA PRO A 414 30.90 -35.09 -26.55
C PRO A 414 30.18 -36.37 -26.02
N GLY A 415 28.83 -36.34 -25.99
CA GLY A 415 27.90 -37.46 -25.71
C GLY A 415 27.39 -37.50 -24.26
N GLU A 416 26.10 -37.64 -23.93
CA GLU A 416 24.82 -37.74 -24.67
C GLU A 416 23.69 -37.09 -23.80
N GLY A 417 22.42 -36.90 -24.20
CA GLY A 417 21.68 -37.17 -25.46
C GLY A 417 20.16 -36.93 -25.28
N SER A 418 19.39 -36.89 -26.38
CA SER A 418 17.91 -36.69 -26.45
C SER A 418 17.34 -35.33 -25.97
N PRO A 419 16.17 -34.90 -26.48
CA PRO A 419 15.94 -34.58 -27.89
C PRO A 419 15.61 -33.09 -28.12
N SER A 420 15.79 -32.64 -29.36
CA SER A 420 15.74 -31.23 -29.76
C SER A 420 14.35 -30.56 -29.68
N GLN A 421 14.28 -29.40 -29.03
CA GLN A 421 13.34 -28.33 -29.41
C GLN A 421 14.12 -27.13 -29.94
N SER A 422 13.69 -26.60 -31.07
CA SER A 422 14.36 -25.52 -31.79
C SER A 422 14.28 -24.19 -31.04
N ARG A 423 15.44 -23.65 -30.65
CA ARG A 423 15.56 -22.23 -30.25
C ARG A 423 15.38 -21.34 -31.49
N LYS A 424 14.13 -21.08 -31.88
CA LYS A 424 13.82 -19.87 -32.66
C LYS A 424 14.00 -18.67 -31.74
N SER A 425 14.85 -17.73 -32.15
CA SER A 425 14.97 -16.42 -31.52
C SER A 425 13.61 -15.74 -31.52
N ARG A 426 13.03 -15.49 -30.34
CA ARG A 426 11.94 -14.52 -30.19
C ARG A 426 12.52 -13.13 -30.49
N GLN A 427 12.34 -12.66 -31.72
CA GLN A 427 12.34 -11.21 -31.96
C GLN A 427 11.27 -10.61 -31.03
N ARG A 428 11.61 -9.53 -30.33
CA ARG A 428 10.61 -8.66 -29.70
C ARG A 428 9.83 -8.02 -30.85
N GLU A 429 8.53 -8.30 -30.96
CA GLU A 429 7.61 -7.46 -31.75
C GLU A 429 7.66 -6.04 -31.15
N SER A 430 7.72 -5.00 -31.99
CA SER A 430 7.63 -3.62 -31.50
C SER A 430 6.20 -3.34 -31.04
N TRP A 431 6.05 -2.37 -30.13
CA TRP A 431 4.70 -1.89 -29.76
C TRP A 431 3.98 -1.26 -30.95
N ASP A 432 4.71 -0.67 -31.88
CA ASP A 432 4.15 -0.06 -33.10
C ASP A 432 3.54 -1.13 -34.04
N ASP A 433 4.22 -2.27 -34.23
CA ASP A 433 3.73 -3.40 -35.04
C ASP A 433 2.41 -3.96 -34.47
N LEU A 434 2.30 -4.01 -33.13
CA LEU A 434 1.09 -4.46 -32.45
C LEU A 434 -0.07 -3.48 -32.61
N ILE A 435 0.23 -2.17 -32.62
CA ILE A 435 -0.74 -1.10 -32.80
C ILE A 435 -1.31 -1.13 -34.23
N GLU A 436 -0.45 -1.19 -35.26
CA GLU A 436 -0.90 -1.25 -36.66
C GLU A 436 -1.74 -2.51 -36.96
N ARG A 437 -1.47 -3.63 -36.28
CA ARG A 437 -2.23 -4.87 -36.48
C ARG A 437 -3.62 -4.83 -35.84
N LEU A 438 -3.80 -4.15 -34.72
CA LEU A 438 -5.05 -4.15 -33.94
C LEU A 438 -5.93 -2.91 -34.18
N PHE A 439 -5.35 -1.80 -34.62
CA PHE A 439 -6.04 -0.52 -34.78
C PHE A 439 -5.92 0.01 -36.21
N GLU A 440 -6.91 0.80 -36.60
CA GLU A 440 -6.93 1.65 -37.80
C GLU A 440 -7.29 3.08 -37.39
N LYS A 441 -6.94 4.07 -38.22
CA LYS A 441 -7.36 5.45 -37.99
C LYS A 441 -8.68 5.70 -38.71
N ASP A 442 -9.66 6.26 -38.00
CA ASP A 442 -10.89 6.75 -38.62
C ASP A 442 -10.65 8.05 -39.41
N GLU A 443 -11.68 8.53 -40.11
CA GLU A 443 -11.62 9.76 -40.92
C GLU A 443 -11.36 11.03 -40.08
N SER A 444 -11.46 10.95 -38.74
CA SER A 444 -11.11 12.02 -37.81
C SER A 444 -9.69 11.91 -37.23
N GLY A 445 -8.94 10.87 -37.61
CA GLY A 445 -7.57 10.61 -37.18
C GLY A 445 -7.43 9.86 -35.84
N HIS A 446 -8.55 9.46 -35.22
CA HIS A 446 -8.54 8.71 -33.96
C HIS A 446 -8.34 7.21 -34.22
N MET A 447 -7.64 6.51 -33.32
CA MET A 447 -7.36 5.08 -33.47
C MET A 447 -8.52 4.23 -32.93
N VAL A 448 -9.11 3.43 -33.81
CA VAL A 448 -10.26 2.56 -33.58
C VAL A 448 -9.84 1.10 -33.80
N LEU A 449 -10.40 0.18 -33.00
CA LEU A 449 -10.07 -1.25 -33.09
C LEU A 449 -10.66 -1.86 -34.38
N LYS A 450 -9.84 -2.56 -35.16
CA LYS A 450 -10.26 -3.25 -36.39
C LYS A 450 -11.34 -4.28 -36.07
N ARG A 451 -12.54 -4.12 -36.64
CA ARG A 451 -13.67 -5.05 -36.43
C ARG A 451 -13.43 -6.34 -37.22
N SER A 452 -13.29 -7.46 -36.51
CA SER A 452 -13.34 -8.79 -37.13
C SER A 452 -14.75 -9.09 -37.63
N SER A 453 -14.92 -9.24 -38.94
CA SER A 453 -16.14 -9.83 -39.51
C SER A 453 -16.31 -11.28 -39.01
N PRO A 454 -17.54 -11.71 -38.68
CA PRO A 454 -17.80 -13.12 -38.40
C PRO A 454 -17.62 -13.94 -39.68
N PRO A 455 -17.21 -15.23 -39.60
CA PRO A 455 -17.13 -16.08 -40.77
C PRO A 455 -18.55 -16.39 -41.29
N ASP A 456 -18.76 -16.18 -42.59
CA ASP A 456 -19.98 -16.59 -43.28
C ASP A 456 -20.18 -18.12 -43.18
N ARG A 457 -21.46 -18.53 -43.18
CA ARG A 457 -21.90 -19.94 -43.20
C ARG A 457 -22.48 -20.31 -44.56
#